data_AF-A0A7S0B450-F1
#
_entry.id   AF-A0A7S0B450-F1
#
_cell.length_a   1.000
_cell.length_b   1.000
_cell.length_c   1.000
_cell.angle_alpha   90.00
_cell.angle_beta   90.00
_cell.angle_gamma   90.00
#
_symmetry.space_group_name_H-M   'P 1'
#
loop_
_entity.id
_entity.type
_entity.pdbx_description
1 polymer ?
#
loop_
_entity_poly.entity_id
_entity_poly.type
_entity_poly.pdbx_seq_one_letter_code
_entity_poly.pdbx_strand_id
1 'polypeptide(L)'
;DCSCTCFGVRERQRIVAQFHAGSGRPCVDQALKEVVPCNPGSNDIAPEQCRSLKHDCVLGQWSEWGACPVSCGGGNHERSRHILTLASHGGKPCSDVLSQTTPCGTTACAEEKCVDCLWAAWSEWGACSK
;
A
#
# COMPACT_ATOMS: atom_id res chain seq x y z
N ASP A 1 -0.12 -4.82 -20.63
CA ASP A 1 -0.26 -5.79 -21.72
C ASP A 1 0.28 -7.15 -21.25
N CYS A 2 -0.26 -8.27 -21.73
CA CYS A 2 0.17 -9.60 -21.26
C CYS A 2 1.30 -10.13 -22.15
N SER A 3 2.53 -10.17 -21.61
CA SER A 3 3.72 -10.57 -22.37
C SER A 3 3.89 -12.10 -22.53
N CYS A 4 3.14 -12.91 -21.79
CA CYS A 4 3.24 -14.37 -21.81
C CYS A 4 2.24 -15.00 -22.77
N THR A 5 2.65 -16.07 -23.46
CA THR A 5 1.78 -16.86 -24.36
C THR A 5 0.71 -17.65 -23.61
N CYS A 6 1.02 -18.18 -22.42
CA CYS A 6 0.11 -18.96 -21.58
C CYS A 6 0.27 -18.61 -20.09
N PHE A 7 -0.83 -18.56 -19.34
CA PHE A 7 -0.93 -18.41 -17.88
C PHE A 7 -0.09 -17.26 -17.29
N GLY A 8 -0.06 -16.14 -18.02
CA GLY A 8 0.57 -14.92 -17.53
C GLY A 8 -0.26 -14.26 -16.44
N VAL A 9 0.31 -13.21 -15.85
CA VAL A 9 -0.41 -12.27 -14.98
C VAL A 9 -0.24 -10.87 -15.50
N ARG A 10 -1.31 -10.08 -15.38
CA ARG A 10 -1.23 -8.62 -15.49
C ARG A 10 -1.33 -8.03 -14.08
N GLU A 11 -0.55 -6.98 -13.86
CA GLU A 11 -0.46 -6.30 -12.59
C GLU A 11 -1.05 -4.90 -12.72
N ARG A 12 -1.72 -4.44 -11.68
CA ARG A 12 -1.95 -3.01 -11.47
C ARG A 12 -1.57 -2.63 -10.05
N GLN A 13 -1.17 -1.37 -9.90
CA GLN A 13 -0.77 -0.80 -8.64
C GLN A 13 -1.32 0.62 -8.47
N ARG A 14 -1.45 1.03 -7.21
CA ARG A 14 -1.78 2.39 -6.78
C ARG A 14 -1.01 2.70 -5.50
N ILE A 15 -0.95 3.98 -5.16
CA ILE A 15 -0.36 4.47 -3.92
C ILE A 15 -1.42 5.11 -3.03
N VAL A 16 -1.12 5.25 -1.74
CA VAL A 16 -1.90 6.12 -0.86
C VAL A 16 -1.52 7.57 -1.17
N ALA A 17 -2.40 8.29 -1.86
CA ALA A 17 -2.13 9.68 -2.26
C ALA A 17 -2.12 10.64 -1.07
N GLN A 18 -2.93 10.36 -0.03
CA GLN A 18 -3.00 11.16 1.19
C GLN A 18 -3.34 10.26 2.37
N PHE A 19 -2.56 10.36 3.45
CA PHE A 19 -2.85 9.64 4.69
C PHE A 19 -3.97 10.32 5.47
N HIS A 20 -4.75 9.52 6.18
CA HIS A 20 -5.71 10.06 7.13
C HIS A 20 -4.96 10.71 8.30
N ALA A 21 -5.47 11.84 8.79
CA ALA A 21 -4.98 12.47 10.01
C ALA A 21 -6.12 12.59 11.02
N GLY A 22 -5.80 12.49 12.32
CA GLY A 22 -6.78 12.61 13.41
C GLY A 22 -7.95 11.63 13.24
N SER A 23 -9.19 12.15 13.21
CA SER A 23 -10.42 11.37 13.04
C SER A 23 -10.80 11.06 11.58
N GLY A 24 -9.92 11.32 10.62
CA GLY A 24 -10.14 10.96 9.21
C GLY A 24 -10.25 9.44 9.01
N ARG A 25 -11.02 9.02 8.00
CA ARG A 25 -11.15 7.58 7.68
C ARG A 25 -9.85 7.05 7.06
N PRO A 26 -9.25 5.99 7.63
CA PRO A 26 -8.08 5.38 7.05
C PRO A 26 -8.39 4.69 5.71
N CYS A 27 -7.37 4.58 4.85
CA CYS A 27 -7.42 3.71 3.68
C CYS A 27 -7.27 2.26 4.13
N VAL A 28 -8.38 1.62 4.51
CA VAL A 28 -8.46 0.19 4.84
C VAL A 28 -9.04 -0.60 3.68
N ASP A 29 -8.74 -1.90 3.64
CA ASP A 29 -9.37 -2.89 2.76
C ASP A 29 -9.12 -2.69 1.25
N GLN A 30 -8.08 -1.93 0.91
CA GLN A 30 -7.76 -1.55 -0.45
C GLN A 30 -6.33 -2.03 -0.79
N ALA A 31 -6.23 -2.95 -1.75
CA ALA A 31 -4.96 -3.44 -2.29
C ALA A 31 -4.15 -2.30 -2.92
N LEU A 32 -2.85 -2.19 -2.60
CA LEU A 32 -1.94 -1.28 -3.30
C LEU A 32 -1.38 -1.91 -4.58
N LYS A 33 -1.26 -3.24 -4.61
CA LYS A 33 -0.84 -3.99 -5.78
C LYS A 33 -1.63 -5.28 -5.85
N GLU A 34 -2.15 -5.60 -7.02
CA GLU A 34 -2.87 -6.84 -7.27
C GLU A 34 -2.58 -7.39 -8.66
N VAL A 35 -2.74 -8.69 -8.79
CA VAL A 35 -2.55 -9.42 -10.04
C VAL A 35 -3.82 -10.14 -10.43
N VAL A 36 -4.02 -10.25 -11.73
CA VAL A 36 -5.06 -11.11 -12.31
C VAL A 36 -4.45 -11.89 -13.47
N PRO A 37 -4.96 -13.09 -13.78
CA PRO A 37 -4.49 -13.86 -14.91
C PRO A 37 -4.69 -13.14 -16.25
N CYS A 38 -3.83 -13.49 -17.20
CA CYS A 38 -3.97 -13.14 -18.59
C CYS A 38 -3.47 -14.28 -19.47
N ASN A 39 -4.08 -14.42 -20.64
CA ASN A 39 -3.78 -15.46 -21.63
C ASN A 39 -3.76 -16.90 -21.04
N PRO A 40 -4.87 -17.46 -20.51
CA PRO A 40 -6.24 -16.93 -20.45
C PRO A 40 -6.48 -16.01 -19.24
N GLY A 41 -7.44 -15.09 -19.32
CA GLY A 41 -7.92 -14.30 -18.18
C GLY A 41 -8.76 -15.12 -17.20
N SER A 42 -9.31 -14.47 -16.16
CA SER A 42 -9.93 -15.14 -15.00
C SER A 42 -11.12 -16.03 -15.35
N ASN A 43 -11.81 -15.75 -16.46
CA ASN A 43 -12.99 -16.48 -16.91
C ASN A 43 -12.81 -17.04 -18.33
N ASP A 44 -11.59 -16.98 -18.87
CA ASP A 44 -11.32 -17.43 -20.22
C ASP A 44 -10.92 -18.90 -20.22
N ILE A 45 -11.26 -19.61 -21.29
CA ILE A 45 -10.90 -21.02 -21.46
C ILE A 45 -9.45 -21.10 -21.96
N ALA A 46 -8.61 -21.89 -21.30
CA ALA A 46 -7.24 -22.11 -21.72
C ALA A 46 -7.19 -22.80 -23.10
N PRO A 47 -6.46 -22.24 -24.09
CA PRO A 47 -6.28 -22.89 -25.38
C PRO A 47 -5.51 -24.20 -25.24
N GLU A 48 -5.71 -25.13 -26.17
CA GLU A 48 -5.20 -26.48 -26.09
C GLU A 48 -3.66 -26.57 -26.06
N GLN A 49 -2.98 -25.66 -26.78
CA GLN A 49 -1.53 -25.49 -26.76
C GLN A 49 -0.94 -25.11 -25.39
N CYS A 50 -1.79 -24.67 -24.46
CA CYS A 50 -1.42 -24.36 -23.09
C CYS A 50 -1.65 -25.56 -22.14
N ARG A 51 -2.01 -26.76 -22.62
CA ARG A 51 -2.28 -27.95 -21.77
C ARG A 51 -1.03 -28.85 -21.66
N SER A 52 -0.47 -28.96 -20.46
CA SER A 52 0.71 -29.76 -20.05
C SER A 52 0.62 -30.04 -18.52
N LEU A 53 1.70 -30.22 -17.76
CA LEU A 53 1.67 -30.64 -16.35
C LEU A 53 1.10 -29.58 -15.37
N LYS A 54 -0.19 -29.70 -15.05
CA LYS A 54 -0.94 -28.79 -14.15
C LYS A 54 -0.27 -28.56 -12.80
N HIS A 55 -0.01 -27.29 -12.48
CA HIS A 55 0.19 -26.83 -11.10
C HIS A 55 -0.45 -25.46 -10.89
N ASP A 56 -0.87 -25.21 -9.65
CA ASP A 56 -1.53 -23.98 -9.27
C ASP A 56 -0.52 -22.88 -8.96
N CYS A 57 -0.97 -21.62 -9.01
CA CYS A 57 -0.16 -20.50 -8.58
C CYS A 57 0.22 -20.63 -7.10
N VAL A 58 1.48 -20.34 -6.79
CA VAL A 58 1.99 -20.30 -5.42
C VAL A 58 2.42 -18.88 -5.08
N LEU A 59 1.83 -18.32 -4.02
CA LEU A 59 2.22 -17.03 -3.46
C LEU A 59 3.20 -17.26 -2.31
N GLY A 60 4.20 -16.39 -2.22
CA GLY A 60 5.10 -16.34 -1.07
C GLY A 60 4.36 -15.87 0.18
N GLN A 61 5.04 -16.04 1.32
CA GLN A 61 4.58 -15.46 2.58
C GLN A 61 4.57 -13.93 2.48
N TRP A 62 3.68 -13.31 3.27
CA TRP A 62 3.73 -11.87 3.49
C TRP A 62 5.03 -11.50 4.17
N SER A 63 5.63 -10.38 3.75
CA SER A 63 6.65 -9.71 4.53
C SER A 63 6.07 -9.29 5.89
N GLU A 64 6.96 -9.05 6.83
CA GLU A 64 6.61 -8.24 8.00
C GLU A 64 6.07 -6.88 7.55
N TRP A 65 5.25 -6.28 8.41
CA TRP A 65 4.80 -4.92 8.20
C TRP A 65 5.98 -3.96 8.27
N GLY A 66 6.00 -2.98 7.36
CA GLY A 66 6.93 -1.87 7.44
C GLY A 66 6.79 -1.08 8.75
N ALA A 67 7.82 -0.32 9.10
CA ALA A 67 7.73 0.62 10.20
C ALA A 67 6.66 1.68 9.91
N CYS A 68 5.94 2.11 10.95
CA CYS A 68 5.02 3.22 10.80
C CYS A 68 5.83 4.51 10.54
N PRO A 69 5.52 5.29 9.49
CA PRO A 69 6.24 6.52 9.19
C PRO A 69 5.99 7.61 10.24
N VAL A 70 4.96 7.45 11.08
CA VAL A 70 4.56 8.39 12.12
C VAL A 70 4.41 7.66 13.45
N SER A 71 4.68 8.37 14.54
CA SER A 71 4.44 7.87 15.90
C SER A 71 3.03 8.20 16.42
N CYS A 72 2.37 9.19 15.82
CA CYS A 72 1.04 9.68 16.19
C CYS A 72 0.37 10.37 14.99
N GLY A 73 -0.89 10.76 15.15
CA GLY A 73 -1.61 11.60 14.20
C GLY A 73 -2.22 10.86 13.01
N GLY A 74 -2.00 9.54 12.90
CA GLY A 74 -2.49 8.72 11.82
C GLY A 74 -1.50 8.61 10.66
N GLY A 75 -1.17 7.38 10.31
CA GLY A 75 -0.38 7.04 9.14
C GLY A 75 -0.68 5.61 8.71
N ASN A 76 0.06 5.13 7.73
CA ASN A 76 -0.11 3.79 7.20
C ASN A 76 1.25 3.11 7.09
N HIS A 77 1.28 1.80 7.35
CA HIS A 77 2.39 0.96 6.96
C HIS A 77 1.94 -0.10 5.96
N GLU A 78 2.90 -0.68 5.28
CA GLU A 78 2.66 -1.57 4.14
C GLU A 78 3.36 -2.90 4.35
N ARG A 79 2.80 -3.95 3.76
CA ARG A 79 3.47 -5.24 3.60
C ARG A 79 3.23 -5.76 2.20
N SER A 80 4.16 -6.58 1.71
CA SER A 80 4.10 -7.14 0.37
C SER A 80 4.39 -8.64 0.35
N ARG A 81 3.98 -9.30 -0.71
CA ARG A 81 4.38 -10.68 -1.05
C ARG A 81 4.61 -10.79 -2.55
N HIS A 82 5.25 -11.87 -2.97
CA HIS A 82 5.57 -12.12 -4.37
C HIS A 82 4.93 -13.44 -4.84
N ILE A 83 4.80 -13.58 -6.16
CA ILE A 83 4.44 -14.85 -6.78
C ILE A 83 5.70 -15.71 -6.81
N LEU A 84 5.68 -16.88 -6.17
CA LEU A 84 6.78 -17.85 -6.22
C LEU A 84 6.73 -18.68 -7.50
N THR A 85 5.53 -19.03 -7.95
CA THR A 85 5.33 -19.84 -9.16
C THR A 85 4.00 -19.43 -9.79
N LEU A 86 4.03 -19.14 -11.09
CA LEU A 86 2.81 -18.89 -11.85
C LEU A 86 2.03 -20.20 -12.02
N ALA A 87 0.72 -20.09 -12.22
CA ALA A 87 -0.07 -21.26 -12.55
C ALA A 87 0.34 -21.81 -13.92
N SER A 88 0.07 -23.08 -14.13
CA SER A 88 0.26 -23.70 -15.43
C SER A 88 -0.84 -24.72 -15.71
N HIS A 89 -1.11 -24.89 -16.99
CA HIS A 89 -1.92 -25.96 -17.55
C HIS A 89 -3.30 -26.14 -16.90
N GLY A 90 -4.03 -25.03 -16.75
CA GLY A 90 -5.35 -25.02 -16.14
C GLY A 90 -5.33 -25.11 -14.61
N GLY A 91 -4.16 -24.93 -13.98
CA GLY A 91 -4.05 -24.70 -12.56
C GLY A 91 -4.70 -23.38 -12.14
N LYS A 92 -4.99 -23.24 -10.85
CA LYS A 92 -5.63 -22.04 -10.30
C LYS A 92 -4.70 -20.83 -10.52
N PRO A 93 -5.12 -19.80 -11.29
CA PRO A 93 -4.29 -18.64 -11.57
C PRO A 93 -4.05 -17.77 -10.34
N CYS A 94 -2.97 -16.98 -10.36
CA CYS A 94 -2.78 -15.93 -9.37
C CYS A 94 -3.82 -14.82 -9.60
N SER A 95 -4.78 -14.71 -8.70
CA SER A 95 -5.78 -13.64 -8.69
C SER A 95 -5.89 -13.11 -7.27
N ASP A 96 -4.90 -12.35 -6.85
CA ASP A 96 -4.74 -11.97 -5.45
C ASP A 96 -3.94 -10.68 -5.26
N VAL A 97 -4.00 -10.14 -4.04
CA VAL A 97 -3.30 -8.94 -3.61
C VAL A 97 -1.83 -9.26 -3.32
N LEU A 98 -0.92 -8.44 -3.86
CA LEU A 98 0.53 -8.54 -3.64
C LEU A 98 1.07 -7.45 -2.71
N SER A 99 0.35 -6.35 -2.54
CA SER A 99 0.69 -5.31 -1.55
C SER A 99 -0.57 -4.76 -0.89
N GLN A 100 -0.52 -4.59 0.42
CA GLN A 100 -1.61 -4.02 1.20
C GLN A 100 -1.10 -3.06 2.27
N THR A 101 -1.97 -2.15 2.68
CA THR A 101 -1.71 -1.16 3.71
C THR A 101 -2.63 -1.35 4.90
N THR A 102 -2.17 -0.96 6.09
CA THR A 102 -3.03 -0.86 7.27
C THR A 102 -2.65 0.37 8.11
N PRO A 103 -3.59 0.91 8.91
CA PRO A 103 -3.33 2.09 9.72
C PRO A 103 -2.36 1.83 10.85
N CYS A 104 -1.55 2.85 11.15
CA CYS A 104 -0.58 2.82 12.24
C CYS A 104 -0.44 4.25 12.82
N GLY A 105 0.19 4.37 14.00
CA GLY A 105 0.36 5.68 14.64
C GLY A 105 -0.98 6.38 14.93
N THR A 106 -2.03 5.60 15.22
CA THR A 106 -3.41 6.09 15.39
C THR A 106 -3.63 6.86 16.68
N THR A 107 -2.64 6.89 17.57
CA THR A 107 -2.65 7.73 18.76
C THR A 107 -2.70 9.19 18.33
N ALA A 108 -3.62 9.97 18.89
CA ALA A 108 -3.62 11.42 18.70
C ALA A 108 -2.26 11.99 19.13
N CYS A 109 -1.68 12.87 18.33
CA CYS A 109 -0.47 13.58 18.76
C CYS A 109 -0.80 14.44 19.98
N ALA A 110 0.09 14.45 20.97
CA ALA A 110 -0.06 15.27 22.17
C ALA A 110 -0.02 16.79 21.88
N GLU A 111 0.28 17.18 20.64
CA GLU A 111 0.34 18.57 20.20
C GLU A 111 -0.82 18.93 19.25
N GLU A 112 -2.03 19.03 19.79
CA GLU A 112 -2.66 20.35 19.78
C GLU A 112 -2.06 21.14 20.96
N LYS A 113 -0.77 21.50 20.87
CA LYS A 113 -0.21 22.48 21.78
C LYS A 113 -0.36 23.81 21.07
N CYS A 114 -1.32 24.61 21.53
CA CYS A 114 -1.23 26.06 21.37
C CYS A 114 0.14 26.47 21.91
N VAL A 115 1.04 26.87 21.02
CA VAL A 115 2.15 27.72 21.40
C VAL A 115 1.59 29.13 21.40
N ASP A 116 1.23 29.62 22.59
CA ASP A 116 0.79 31.00 22.76
C ASP A 116 1.94 31.94 22.39
N CYS A 117 1.59 33.05 21.75
CA CYS A 117 2.55 34.12 21.53
C CYS A 117 2.91 34.74 22.89
N LEU A 118 4.17 34.59 23.29
CA LEU A 118 4.73 35.33 24.41
C LEU A 118 5.40 36.59 23.84
N TRP A 119 4.94 37.75 24.27
CA TRP A 119 5.66 39.00 24.03
C TRP A 119 7.06 38.89 24.63
N ALA A 120 8.06 39.30 23.85
CA ALA A 120 9.39 39.53 24.41
C ALA A 120 9.30 40.61 25.50
N ALA A 121 10.22 40.56 26.47
CA ALA A 121 10.38 41.68 27.39
C ALA A 121 10.61 42.97 26.60
N TRP A 122 9.98 44.06 27.02
CA TRP A 122 10.28 45.37 26.45
C TRP A 122 11.79 45.60 26.51
N SER A 123 12.34 46.07 25.40
CA SER A 123 13.68 46.65 25.46
C SER A 123 13.65 47.86 26.39
N GLU A 124 14.78 48.18 27.01
CA GLU A 124 14.95 49.47 27.67
C GLU A 124 14.58 50.61 26.71
N TRP A 125 14.08 51.70 27.29
CA TRP A 125 13.73 52.89 26.51
C TRP A 125 14.94 53.39 25.73
N GLY A 126 14.77 53.59 24.42
CA GLY A 126 15.75 54.28 23.60
C GLY A 126 15.89 55.75 24.00
N ALA A 127 16.99 56.38 23.60
CA ALA A 127 17.15 57.82 23.78
C ALA A 127 16.04 58.59 23.05
N CYS A 128 15.61 59.72 23.62
CA CYS A 128 14.60 60.57 23.00
C CYS A 128 15.01 61.00 21.59
N SER A 129 14.15 60.78 20.61
CA SER A 129 14.25 61.38 19.29
C SER A 129 13.71 62.82 19.33
N LYS A 130 14.29 63.70 18.49
CA LYS A 130 13.74 65.04 18.24
C LYS A 130 12.49 65.00 17.39
#